data_AF-A0A1Z9GXX0-F1
#
_entry.id   AF-A0A1Z9GXX0-F1
#
_cell.length_a   1.000
_cell.length_b   1.000
_cell.length_c   1.000
_cell.angle_alpha   90.00
_cell.angle_beta   90.00
_cell.angle_gamma   90.00
#
_symmetry.space_group_name_H-M   'P 1'
#
loop_
_entity.id
_entity.type
_entity.pdbx_description
1 polymer ?
#
loop_
_entity_poly.entity_id
_entity_poly.type
_entity_poly.pdbx_seq_one_letter_code
_entity_poly.pdbx_strand_id
1 'polypeptide(L)'
;MNFYKDESIKFDINKLQTALKEVDQRVARQSPLGERDINAICLTQIPGDPNSITGGNVRGLFWTKPDSTYEEVQREKPIDEEKYSEFVKMFEDTYFKEVYDTLTAKYKLGRVRLLWKLPRTTLSWHRDPEPRLHIPIVTNYGARMCIDDEVRHMPADGGVWITDNKKYHNAFNGGEQDRVHLVATVLSDHLIYSSSAYSQEV
;
A
#
# COMPACT_ATOMS: atom_id res chain seq x y z
N MET A 1 14.50 -9.70 -2.24
CA MET A 1 14.16 -9.81 -0.81
C MET A 1 12.67 -9.52 -0.68
N ASN A 2 11.89 -10.34 0.02
CA ASN A 2 10.42 -10.18 0.03
C ASN A 2 9.99 -8.96 0.86
N PHE A 3 10.67 -8.70 1.98
CA PHE A 3 10.39 -7.57 2.88
C PHE A 3 11.68 -6.80 3.21
N TYR A 4 11.66 -5.49 3.04
CA TYR A 4 12.71 -4.55 3.48
C TYR A 4 12.09 -3.56 4.46
N LYS A 5 12.75 -3.30 5.61
CA LYS A 5 12.37 -2.19 6.50
C LYS A 5 13.37 -1.06 6.27
N ASP A 6 12.86 0.13 5.97
CA ASP A 6 13.70 1.30 5.82
C ASP A 6 13.95 1.95 7.19
N GLU A 7 15.11 1.69 7.76
CA GLU A 7 15.48 2.20 9.09
C GLU A 7 15.81 3.70 9.08
N SER A 8 15.94 4.34 7.90
CA SER A 8 16.25 5.77 7.83
C SER A 8 15.03 6.69 7.98
N ILE A 9 13.81 6.15 7.97
CA ILE A 9 12.56 6.92 8.07
C ILE A 9 11.69 6.31 9.15
N LYS A 10 11.20 7.16 10.06
CA LYS A 10 10.23 6.78 11.08
C LYS A 10 9.27 7.94 11.32
N PHE A 11 7.98 7.66 11.17
CA PHE A 11 6.90 8.64 11.36
C PHE A 11 6.31 8.56 12.77
N ASP A 12 5.65 9.64 13.19
CA ASP A 12 4.90 9.65 14.44
C ASP A 12 3.57 8.87 14.27
N ILE A 13 3.47 7.73 14.96
CA ILE A 13 2.29 6.86 14.86
C ILE A 13 1.00 7.52 15.36
N ASN A 14 1.07 8.38 16.38
CA ASN A 14 -0.11 9.05 16.92
C ASN A 14 -0.63 10.09 15.92
N LYS A 15 0.28 10.80 15.24
CA LYS A 15 -0.09 11.73 14.17
C LYS A 15 -0.67 10.99 12.96
N LEU A 16 -0.10 9.86 12.56
CA LEU A 16 -0.65 9.00 11.51
C LEU A 16 -2.09 8.55 11.83
N GLN A 17 -2.33 8.10 13.06
CA GLN A 17 -3.66 7.67 13.49
C GLN A 17 -4.66 8.83 13.60
N THR A 18 -4.19 10.03 13.96
CA THR A 18 -5.02 11.25 13.97
C THR A 18 -5.41 11.64 12.55
N ALA A 19 -4.44 11.74 11.64
CA ALA A 19 -4.68 12.05 10.24
C ALA A 19 -5.57 11.02 9.55
N LEU A 20 -5.44 9.73 9.92
CA LEU A 20 -6.33 8.69 9.43
C LEU A 20 -7.80 8.97 9.78
N LYS A 21 -8.09 9.37 11.03
CA LYS A 21 -9.45 9.71 11.47
C LYS A 21 -9.98 10.94 10.73
N GLU A 22 -9.14 11.95 10.52
CA GLU A 22 -9.51 13.17 9.80
C GLU A 22 -9.87 12.88 8.34
N VAL A 23 -9.08 12.07 7.64
CA VAL A 23 -9.33 11.70 6.24
C VAL A 23 -10.58 10.83 6.11
N ASP A 24 -10.75 9.83 6.98
CA ASP A 24 -11.87 8.88 6.95
C ASP A 24 -13.24 9.54 7.20
N GLN A 25 -13.25 10.69 7.87
CA GLN A 25 -14.47 11.49 8.08
C GLN A 25 -14.85 12.37 6.88
N ARG A 26 -13.90 12.66 5.97
CA ARG A 26 -14.10 13.61 4.87
C ARG A 26 -14.68 12.98 3.61
N VAL A 27 -14.39 11.70 3.37
CA VAL A 27 -14.79 11.01 2.13
C VAL A 27 -15.21 9.57 2.40
N ALA A 28 -16.08 9.05 1.54
CA ALA A 28 -16.42 7.63 1.55
C ALA A 28 -15.23 6.78 1.06
N ARG A 29 -15.00 5.66 1.75
CA ARG A 29 -14.06 4.63 1.28
C ARG A 29 -14.62 3.98 0.01
N GLN A 30 -13.72 3.64 -0.91
CA GLN A 30 -14.09 2.96 -2.15
C GLN A 30 -13.72 1.48 -2.08
N SER A 31 -14.63 0.60 -2.52
CA SER A 31 -14.42 -0.84 -2.57
C SER A 31 -14.95 -1.46 -3.87
N PRO A 32 -14.17 -1.41 -4.97
CA PRO A 32 -14.68 -1.77 -6.29
C PRO A 32 -15.12 -3.24 -6.42
N LEU A 33 -14.59 -4.15 -5.59
CA LEU A 33 -14.98 -5.57 -5.56
C LEU A 33 -15.84 -5.94 -4.33
N GLY A 34 -16.41 -4.95 -3.64
CA GLY A 34 -17.27 -5.15 -2.47
C GLY A 34 -16.53 -5.14 -1.14
N GLU A 35 -17.28 -5.09 -0.03
CA GLU A 35 -16.75 -4.76 1.31
C GLU A 35 -15.68 -5.73 1.84
N ARG A 36 -15.77 -7.01 1.47
CA ARG A 36 -14.83 -8.06 1.93
C ARG A 36 -13.44 -7.98 1.29
N ASP A 37 -13.30 -7.17 0.25
CA ASP A 37 -12.06 -6.96 -0.46
C ASP A 37 -11.17 -5.91 0.25
N ILE A 38 -10.69 -4.89 -0.46
CA ILE A 38 -9.93 -3.77 0.07
C ILE A 38 -10.76 -2.51 -0.07
N ASN A 39 -10.87 -1.76 1.03
CA ASN A 39 -11.49 -0.45 1.00
C ASN A 39 -10.38 0.59 0.96
N ALA A 40 -10.54 1.66 0.19
CA ALA A 40 -9.45 2.58 -0.06
C ALA A 40 -9.87 4.05 -0.13
N ILE A 41 -8.93 4.92 0.25
CA ILE A 41 -8.95 6.36 0.00
C ILE A 41 -7.63 6.72 -0.67
N CYS A 42 -7.66 7.34 -1.84
CA CYS A 42 -6.45 7.79 -2.54
C CYS A 42 -5.96 9.12 -1.96
N LEU A 43 -4.65 9.23 -1.74
CA LEU A 43 -3.98 10.45 -1.28
C LEU A 43 -3.26 11.20 -2.41
N THR A 44 -3.09 10.56 -3.57
CA THR A 44 -2.55 11.17 -4.79
C THR A 44 -3.51 11.00 -5.96
N GLN A 45 -3.50 11.97 -6.87
CA GLN A 45 -4.30 12.00 -8.09
C GLN A 45 -3.44 12.38 -9.30
N ILE A 46 -4.00 12.20 -10.49
CA ILE A 46 -3.42 12.75 -11.72
C ILE A 46 -3.66 14.26 -11.75
N PRO A 47 -2.63 15.09 -11.95
CA PRO A 47 -2.79 16.54 -12.05
C PRO A 47 -3.86 16.93 -13.07
N GLY A 48 -4.86 17.70 -12.62
CA GLY A 48 -5.97 18.14 -13.47
C GLY A 48 -7.06 17.10 -13.74
N ASP A 49 -6.98 15.90 -13.15
CA ASP A 49 -8.03 14.88 -13.24
C ASP A 49 -8.46 14.39 -11.84
N PRO A 50 -9.45 15.06 -11.21
CA PRO A 50 -9.96 14.67 -9.90
C PRO A 50 -10.75 13.34 -9.93
N ASN A 51 -11.11 12.80 -11.11
CA ASN A 51 -11.80 11.52 -11.20
C ASN A 51 -10.83 10.32 -11.18
N SER A 52 -9.51 10.58 -11.35
CA SER A 52 -8.46 9.55 -11.31
C SER A 52 -8.41 8.77 -10.00
N ILE A 53 -8.97 9.31 -8.91
CA ILE A 53 -9.06 8.66 -7.61
C ILE A 53 -10.31 7.80 -7.41
N THR A 54 -11.13 7.59 -8.44
CA THR A 54 -12.42 6.86 -8.33
C THR A 54 -12.48 5.55 -9.12
N GLY A 55 -13.33 4.61 -8.69
CA GLY A 55 -13.67 3.39 -9.45
C GLY A 55 -12.52 2.38 -9.57
N GLY A 56 -12.37 1.73 -10.73
CA GLY A 56 -11.34 0.71 -10.97
C GLY A 56 -9.90 1.22 -10.80
N ASN A 57 -9.69 2.53 -10.92
CA ASN A 57 -8.41 3.20 -10.69
C ASN A 57 -7.92 3.11 -9.24
N VAL A 58 -8.78 2.67 -8.33
CA VAL A 58 -8.45 2.47 -6.91
C VAL A 58 -7.63 1.20 -6.69
N ARG A 59 -7.81 0.14 -7.50
CA ARG A 59 -7.10 -1.15 -7.33
C ARG A 59 -5.89 -1.25 -8.25
N GLY A 60 -6.11 -1.07 -9.56
CA GLY A 60 -5.08 -1.20 -10.61
C GLY A 60 -4.86 -2.64 -11.06
N LEU A 61 -3.96 -2.80 -12.04
CA LEU A 61 -3.61 -4.07 -12.69
C LEU A 61 -3.01 -5.08 -11.70
N PHE A 62 -3.47 -6.34 -11.76
CA PHE A 62 -2.88 -7.47 -11.02
C PHE A 62 -3.14 -8.79 -11.75
N TRP A 63 -2.52 -9.87 -11.29
CA TRP A 63 -2.73 -11.22 -11.83
C TRP A 63 -3.09 -12.21 -10.73
N THR A 64 -3.96 -13.15 -11.05
CA THR A 64 -4.40 -14.23 -10.14
C THR A 64 -4.35 -15.57 -10.86
N LYS A 65 -4.21 -16.66 -10.10
CA LYS A 65 -4.56 -18.02 -10.54
C LYS A 65 -5.90 -18.41 -9.89
N PRO A 66 -7.04 -18.23 -10.58
CA PRO A 66 -8.35 -18.16 -9.91
C PRO A 66 -8.96 -19.50 -9.53
N ASP A 67 -8.57 -20.58 -10.20
CA ASP A 67 -9.21 -21.87 -10.08
C ASP A 67 -8.17 -23.02 -10.19
N SER A 68 -8.67 -24.24 -10.19
CA SER A 68 -7.86 -25.47 -10.21
C SER A 68 -7.09 -25.70 -11.51
N THR A 69 -7.21 -24.83 -12.52
CA THR A 69 -6.35 -24.88 -13.72
C THR A 69 -4.95 -24.36 -13.43
N TYR A 70 -4.80 -23.54 -12.37
CA TYR A 70 -3.56 -22.82 -12.03
C TYR A 70 -3.07 -21.84 -13.12
N GLU A 71 -3.91 -21.55 -14.12
CA GLU A 71 -3.59 -20.60 -15.18
C GLU A 71 -3.67 -19.16 -14.66
N GLU A 72 -2.68 -18.36 -15.05
CA GLU A 72 -2.61 -16.97 -14.64
C GLU A 72 -3.50 -16.09 -15.52
N VAL A 73 -4.34 -15.28 -14.86
CA VAL A 73 -5.30 -14.39 -15.52
C VAL A 73 -5.05 -12.96 -15.07
N GLN A 74 -4.96 -12.06 -16.07
CA GLN A 74 -4.90 -10.63 -15.83
C GLN A 74 -6.23 -10.10 -15.28
N ARG A 75 -6.14 -9.22 -14.29
CA ARG A 75 -7.24 -8.51 -13.67
C ARG A 75 -7.02 -7.01 -13.84
N GLU A 76 -8.08 -6.31 -14.23
CA GLU A 76 -8.07 -4.87 -14.51
C GLU A 76 -7.16 -4.45 -15.69
N LYS A 77 -7.27 -3.17 -16.05
CA LYS A 77 -6.44 -2.54 -17.09
C LYS A 77 -5.16 -1.96 -16.47
N PRO A 78 -4.06 -1.87 -17.25
CA PRO A 78 -2.87 -1.14 -16.84
C PRO A 78 -3.22 0.30 -16.41
N ILE A 79 -2.54 0.76 -15.37
CA ILE A 79 -2.58 2.15 -14.90
C ILE A 79 -1.19 2.74 -15.09
N ASP A 80 -1.15 3.96 -15.60
CA ASP A 80 0.09 4.74 -15.69
C ASP A 80 0.39 5.39 -14.33
N GLU A 81 1.09 4.64 -13.49
CA GLU A 81 1.40 5.02 -12.11
C GLU A 81 2.22 6.31 -12.03
N GLU A 82 3.04 6.64 -13.05
CA GLU A 82 3.85 7.87 -13.06
C GLU A 82 3.00 9.14 -13.12
N LYS A 83 1.75 9.05 -13.59
CA LYS A 83 0.84 10.19 -13.66
C LYS A 83 0.28 10.61 -12.30
N TYR A 84 0.31 9.75 -11.29
CA TYR A 84 -0.24 10.04 -9.97
C TYR A 84 0.77 10.81 -9.10
N SER A 85 0.96 12.09 -9.43
CA SER A 85 2.01 12.94 -8.87
C SER A 85 1.50 14.13 -8.05
N GLU A 86 0.20 14.40 -8.05
CA GLU A 86 -0.41 15.48 -7.26
C GLU A 86 -1.02 14.93 -5.98
N PHE A 87 -0.62 15.48 -4.82
CA PHE A 87 -1.28 15.16 -3.56
C PHE A 87 -2.67 15.79 -3.53
N VAL A 88 -3.67 15.04 -3.03
CA VAL A 88 -5.05 15.52 -3.05
C VAL A 88 -5.20 16.70 -2.10
N LYS A 89 -5.53 17.87 -2.66
CA LYS A 89 -5.62 19.16 -1.94
C LYS A 89 -6.45 19.11 -0.66
N MET A 90 -7.52 18.32 -0.65
CA MET A 90 -8.42 18.21 0.50
C MET A 90 -7.81 17.52 1.73
N PHE A 91 -6.61 16.93 1.62
CA PHE A 91 -5.91 16.27 2.71
C PHE A 91 -4.57 16.95 3.06
N GLU A 92 -4.24 18.07 2.42
CA GLU A 92 -2.95 18.78 2.59
C GLU A 92 -2.73 19.31 4.01
N ASP A 93 -3.82 19.58 4.73
CA ASP A 93 -3.82 20.04 6.12
C ASP A 93 -3.60 18.90 7.13
N THR A 94 -3.49 17.64 6.68
CA THR A 94 -3.26 16.48 7.54
C THR A 94 -1.80 16.07 7.58
N TYR A 95 -1.42 15.24 8.56
CA TYR A 95 -0.05 14.69 8.66
C TYR A 95 0.38 13.89 7.41
N PHE A 96 -0.56 13.41 6.60
CA PHE A 96 -0.23 12.68 5.38
C PHE A 96 0.49 13.52 4.33
N LYS A 97 0.38 14.86 4.37
CA LYS A 97 1.16 15.73 3.47
C LYS A 97 2.66 15.66 3.81
N GLU A 98 3.01 15.76 5.10
CA GLU A 98 4.39 15.62 5.57
C GLU A 98 4.94 14.22 5.25
N VAL A 99 4.12 13.17 5.43
CA VAL A 99 4.48 11.79 5.06
C VAL A 99 4.76 11.69 3.56
N TYR A 100 3.88 12.21 2.71
CA TYR A 100 4.06 12.20 1.26
C TYR A 100 5.33 12.93 0.82
N ASP A 101 5.56 14.14 1.33
CA ASP A 101 6.74 14.94 0.99
C ASP A 101 8.04 14.25 1.43
N THR A 102 8.04 13.64 2.63
CA THR A 102 9.19 12.88 3.14
C THR A 102 9.48 11.66 2.28
N LEU A 103 8.45 10.91 1.89
CA LEU A 103 8.61 9.72 1.08
C LEU A 103 9.07 10.05 -0.34
N THR A 104 8.50 11.07 -0.97
CA THR A 104 8.84 11.47 -2.35
C THR A 104 10.21 12.14 -2.48
N ALA A 105 10.75 12.70 -1.39
CA ALA A 105 12.14 13.14 -1.34
C ALA A 105 13.14 11.97 -1.48
N LYS A 106 12.75 10.74 -1.15
CA LYS A 106 13.61 9.54 -1.23
C LYS A 106 13.22 8.59 -2.36
N TYR A 107 11.92 8.36 -2.57
CA TYR A 107 11.40 7.34 -3.47
C TYR A 107 10.67 7.95 -4.66
N LYS A 108 10.84 7.35 -5.85
CA LYS A 108 9.94 7.61 -6.99
C LYS A 108 8.65 6.82 -6.78
N LEU A 109 7.56 7.50 -6.45
CA LEU A 109 6.27 6.89 -6.12
C LEU A 109 5.22 7.13 -7.22
N GLY A 110 4.31 6.16 -7.37
CA GLY A 110 3.05 6.33 -8.08
C GLY A 110 1.90 6.58 -7.10
N ARG A 111 0.77 5.86 -7.27
CA ARG A 111 -0.40 6.01 -6.40
C ARG A 111 -0.07 5.78 -4.93
N VAL A 112 -0.45 6.73 -4.08
CA VAL A 112 -0.46 6.62 -2.61
C VAL A 112 -1.89 6.53 -2.11
N ARG A 113 -2.19 5.52 -1.28
CA ARG A 113 -3.53 5.18 -0.82
C ARG A 113 -3.52 4.76 0.65
N LEU A 114 -4.61 5.03 1.35
CA LEU A 114 -4.95 4.38 2.61
C LEU A 114 -5.78 3.15 2.29
N LEU A 115 -5.38 1.98 2.79
CA LEU A 115 -6.01 0.69 2.47
C LEU A 115 -6.47 -0.03 3.75
N TRP A 116 -7.77 -0.27 3.84
CA TRP A 116 -8.43 -1.00 4.92
C TRP A 116 -8.63 -2.47 4.56
N LYS A 117 -8.40 -3.33 5.55
CA LYS A 117 -8.81 -4.73 5.54
C LYS A 117 -9.69 -5.01 6.75
N LEU A 118 -10.94 -5.41 6.50
CA LEU A 118 -11.91 -5.69 7.55
C LEU A 118 -11.49 -6.89 8.43
N PRO A 119 -11.98 -6.97 9.68
CA PRO A 119 -11.82 -8.14 10.55
C PRO A 119 -12.17 -9.45 9.84
N ARG A 120 -11.39 -10.50 10.10
CA ARG A 120 -11.61 -11.86 9.61
C ARG A 120 -11.77 -11.95 8.08
N THR A 121 -10.95 -11.21 7.33
CA THR A 121 -10.98 -11.24 5.85
C THR A 121 -9.58 -11.37 5.23
N THR A 122 -9.51 -11.88 4.00
CA THR A 122 -8.27 -12.04 3.20
C THR A 122 -8.42 -11.39 1.82
N LEU A 123 -7.32 -11.01 1.19
CA LEU A 123 -7.29 -10.63 -0.23
C LEU A 123 -7.21 -11.86 -1.13
N SER A 124 -7.22 -11.65 -2.45
CA SER A 124 -6.79 -12.68 -3.40
C SER A 124 -5.30 -13.02 -3.22
N TRP A 125 -4.90 -14.24 -3.56
CA TRP A 125 -3.50 -14.57 -3.82
C TRP A 125 -3.14 -14.05 -5.22
N HIS A 126 -2.28 -13.02 -5.30
CA HIS A 126 -2.04 -12.28 -6.54
C HIS A 126 -0.62 -11.75 -6.63
N ARG A 127 -0.20 -11.34 -7.83
CA ARG A 127 0.98 -10.49 -8.02
C ARG A 127 0.60 -9.19 -8.71
N ASP A 128 1.39 -8.16 -8.42
CA ASP A 128 1.29 -6.82 -8.97
C ASP A 128 2.41 -6.56 -10.00
N PRO A 129 2.35 -5.47 -10.79
CA PRO A 129 3.42 -5.10 -11.70
C PRO A 129 4.62 -4.44 -11.01
N GLU A 130 4.43 -3.78 -9.87
CA GLU A 130 5.48 -3.07 -9.13
C GLU A 130 5.50 -3.42 -7.63
N PRO A 131 6.62 -3.16 -6.92
CA PRO A 131 6.69 -3.31 -5.47
C PRO A 131 5.79 -2.28 -4.78
N ARG A 132 5.54 -2.49 -3.49
CA ARG A 132 4.74 -1.58 -2.67
C ARG A 132 5.51 -1.11 -1.44
N LEU A 133 5.36 0.16 -1.12
CA LEU A 133 5.73 0.71 0.17
C LEU A 133 4.53 0.62 1.10
N HIS A 134 4.75 0.22 2.35
CA HIS A 134 3.74 0.11 3.39
C HIS A 134 4.14 0.87 4.65
N ILE A 135 3.20 1.63 5.22
CA ILE A 135 3.28 2.17 6.58
C ILE A 135 2.05 1.66 7.35
N PRO A 136 2.21 0.74 8.31
CA PRO A 136 1.10 0.30 9.17
C PRO A 136 0.64 1.41 10.10
N ILE A 137 -0.67 1.71 10.13
CA ILE A 137 -1.26 2.77 10.96
C ILE A 137 -2.15 2.18 12.05
N VAL A 138 -2.99 1.23 11.66
CA VAL A 138 -3.81 0.41 12.57
C VAL A 138 -3.57 -1.04 12.21
N THR A 139 -3.09 -1.84 13.15
CA THR A 139 -2.77 -3.25 12.93
C THR A 139 -3.09 -4.06 14.17
N ASN A 140 -3.06 -5.39 14.03
CA ASN A 140 -3.25 -6.33 15.12
C ASN A 140 -2.42 -7.59 14.84
N TYR A 141 -2.23 -8.46 15.84
CA TYR A 141 -1.36 -9.63 15.68
C TYR A 141 -1.81 -10.61 14.57
N GLY A 142 -3.11 -10.65 14.28
CA GLY A 142 -3.72 -11.43 13.21
C GLY A 142 -3.60 -10.79 11.83
N ALA A 143 -3.14 -9.54 11.72
CA ALA A 143 -2.85 -8.89 10.46
C ALA A 143 -1.46 -9.31 9.96
N ARG A 144 -1.42 -9.95 8.79
CA ARG A 144 -0.19 -10.50 8.20
C ARG A 144 -0.16 -10.25 6.70
N MET A 145 1.06 -10.18 6.17
CA MET A 145 1.34 -10.22 4.75
C MET A 145 2.17 -11.46 4.46
N CYS A 146 1.73 -12.22 3.47
CA CYS A 146 2.44 -13.37 2.93
C CYS A 146 2.95 -13.00 1.54
N ILE A 147 4.22 -13.21 1.26
CA ILE A 147 4.83 -13.03 -0.05
C ILE A 147 5.63 -14.29 -0.32
N ASP A 148 5.28 -15.00 -1.38
CA ASP A 148 5.89 -16.28 -1.74
C ASP A 148 5.72 -17.30 -0.59
N ASP A 149 6.80 -17.68 0.08
CA ASP A 149 6.86 -18.59 1.22
C ASP A 149 7.03 -17.88 2.58
N GLU A 150 7.09 -16.54 2.60
CA GLU A 150 7.39 -15.76 3.80
C GLU A 150 6.17 -15.00 4.34
N VAL A 151 5.93 -15.12 5.65
CA VAL A 151 4.82 -14.43 6.34
C VAL A 151 5.35 -13.46 7.40
N ARG A 152 4.95 -12.19 7.34
CA ARG A 152 5.32 -11.17 8.34
C ARG A 152 4.13 -10.41 8.90
N HIS A 153 4.26 -10.04 10.17
CA HIS A 153 3.46 -8.96 10.78
C HIS A 153 4.24 -7.66 10.68
N MET A 154 3.60 -6.59 10.22
CA MET A 154 4.18 -5.24 10.23
C MET A 154 3.51 -4.43 11.37
N PRO A 155 4.25 -4.04 12.42
CA PRO A 155 3.69 -3.32 13.56
C PRO A 155 3.37 -1.86 13.21
N ALA A 156 2.38 -1.28 13.90
CA ALA A 156 2.07 0.15 13.82
C ALA A 156 3.06 0.94 14.72
N ASP A 157 4.31 1.05 14.26
CA ASP A 157 5.42 1.70 14.96
C ASP A 157 5.96 2.95 14.23
N GLY A 158 5.26 3.37 13.16
CA GLY A 158 5.67 4.46 12.27
C GLY A 158 6.75 4.06 11.26
N GLY A 159 7.16 2.79 11.21
CA GLY A 159 8.17 2.28 10.30
C GLY A 159 7.68 2.16 8.86
N VAL A 160 8.63 2.32 7.93
CA VAL A 160 8.42 2.19 6.49
C VAL A 160 8.90 0.82 6.02
N TRP A 161 8.06 0.11 5.29
CA TRP A 161 8.36 -1.20 4.73
C TRP A 161 8.27 -1.15 3.21
N ILE A 162 9.15 -1.87 2.52
CA ILE A 162 9.03 -2.14 1.08
C ILE A 162 8.82 -3.63 0.90
N THR A 163 7.86 -4.01 0.06
CA THR A 163 7.48 -5.39 -0.21
C THR A 163 7.55 -5.69 -1.70
N ASP A 164 8.06 -6.89 -2.01
CA ASP A 164 8.14 -7.36 -3.40
C ASP A 164 6.81 -7.96 -3.86
N ASN A 165 5.87 -7.07 -4.20
CA ASN A 165 4.55 -7.46 -4.70
C ASN A 165 4.57 -7.98 -6.14
N LYS A 166 5.72 -7.97 -6.84
CA LYS A 166 5.88 -8.65 -8.14
C LYS A 166 5.80 -10.16 -8.01
N LYS A 167 6.08 -10.66 -6.81
CA LYS A 167 5.82 -12.05 -6.42
C LYS A 167 4.36 -12.22 -6.01
N TYR A 168 3.91 -13.46 -6.09
CA TYR A 168 2.60 -13.83 -5.57
C TYR A 168 2.54 -13.60 -4.06
N HIS A 169 1.51 -12.90 -3.62
CA HIS A 169 1.38 -12.43 -2.25
C HIS A 169 -0.11 -12.29 -1.85
N ASN A 170 -0.30 -12.06 -0.56
CA ASN A 170 -1.58 -11.79 0.04
C ASN A 170 -1.42 -10.96 1.32
N ALA A 171 -2.42 -10.14 1.63
CA ALA A 171 -2.59 -9.59 2.95
C ALA A 171 -3.94 -10.05 3.53
N PHE A 172 -3.90 -10.49 4.79
CA PHE A 172 -5.10 -10.87 5.52
C PHE A 172 -5.14 -10.21 6.89
N ASN A 173 -6.36 -10.07 7.40
CA ASN A 173 -6.64 -9.58 8.74
C ASN A 173 -7.45 -10.65 9.47
N GLY A 174 -6.77 -11.49 10.26
CA GLY A 174 -7.39 -12.48 11.13
C GLY A 174 -7.88 -11.90 12.46
N GLY A 175 -7.67 -10.62 12.73
CA GLY A 175 -8.09 -9.96 13.97
C GLY A 175 -9.55 -9.50 13.96
N GLU A 176 -9.91 -8.81 15.04
CA GLU A 176 -11.29 -8.37 15.31
C GLU A 176 -11.52 -6.87 15.11
N GLN A 177 -10.48 -6.14 14.69
CA GLN A 177 -10.54 -4.72 14.32
C GLN A 177 -10.04 -4.51 12.89
N ASP A 178 -10.44 -3.41 12.26
CA ASP A 178 -9.90 -3.00 10.96
C ASP A 178 -8.37 -2.92 10.99
N ARG A 179 -7.75 -3.30 9.88
CA ARG A 179 -6.32 -3.07 9.61
C ARG A 179 -6.21 -1.97 8.56
N VAL A 180 -5.37 -0.98 8.81
CA VAL A 180 -5.14 0.14 7.89
C VAL A 180 -3.65 0.38 7.68
N HIS A 181 -3.23 0.37 6.41
CA HIS A 181 -1.89 0.79 6.01
C HIS A 181 -1.99 1.93 5.00
N LEU A 182 -1.05 2.87 5.05
CA LEU A 182 -0.71 3.68 3.87
C LEU A 182 0.12 2.80 2.94
N VAL A 183 -0.24 2.79 1.66
CA VAL A 183 0.40 1.98 0.63
C VAL A 183 0.73 2.85 -0.58
N ALA A 184 1.97 2.78 -1.05
CA ALA A 184 2.42 3.50 -2.25
C ALA A 184 3.03 2.56 -3.29
N THR A 185 2.76 2.80 -4.56
CA THR A 185 3.46 2.14 -5.68
C THR A 185 4.90 2.65 -5.76
N VAL A 186 5.89 1.76 -5.83
CA VAL A 186 7.31 2.14 -6.00
C VAL A 186 7.71 1.96 -7.47
N LEU A 187 8.14 3.03 -8.13
CA LEU A 187 8.42 3.05 -9.57
C LEU A 187 9.89 2.77 -9.91
N SER A 188 10.80 2.85 -8.94
CA SER A 188 12.23 2.61 -9.15
C SER A 188 12.77 1.65 -8.10
N ASP A 189 13.10 0.45 -8.55
CA ASP A 189 13.63 -0.62 -7.72
C ASP A 189 15.09 -0.39 -7.30
N HIS A 190 15.82 0.48 -8.01
CA HIS A 190 17.26 0.69 -7.80
C HIS A 190 17.60 1.18 -6.39
N LEU A 191 16.68 1.89 -5.73
CA LEU A 191 16.83 2.39 -4.35
C LEU A 191 16.57 1.33 -3.28
N ILE A 192 15.88 0.24 -3.63
CA ILE A 192 15.60 -0.88 -2.72
C ILE A 192 16.81 -1.81 -2.62
N TYR A 193 17.56 -1.95 -3.72
CA TYR A 193 18.67 -2.90 -3.82
C TYR A 193 20.06 -2.27 -3.61
N SER A 194 20.22 -0.95 -3.73
CA SER A 194 21.52 -0.28 -3.52
C SER A 194 21.97 -0.24 -2.05
N SER A 195 21.05 -0.23 -1.08
CA SER A 195 21.38 -0.29 0.36
C SER A 195 21.72 -1.70 0.84
N SER A 196 21.33 -2.75 0.11
CA SER A 196 21.63 -4.14 0.45
C SER A 196 23.06 -4.56 0.10
N ALA A 197 23.76 -3.80 -0.76
CA ALA A 197 25.13 -4.08 -1.18
C ALA A 197 26.20 -3.76 -0.10
N TYR A 198 25.81 -3.24 1.06
CA TYR A 198 26.73 -2.89 2.16
C TYR A 198 26.67 -3.83 3.38
N SER A 199 26.01 -4.99 3.28
CA SER A 199 25.88 -5.95 4.40
C SER A 199 26.45 -7.35 4.13
N GLN A 200 27.40 -7.46 3.20
CA GLN A 200 28.22 -8.66 3.02
C GLN A 200 29.71 -8.38 3.26
N GLU A 201 30.05 -7.85 4.44
CA GLU A 201 31.40 -8.01 5.03
C GLU A 201 31.24 -8.01 6.56
N VAL A 202 31.17 -9.19 7.19
CA VAL A 202 32.03 -9.72 8.29
C VAL A 202 31.77 -11.21 8.41
#